data_AF-A0A4R7SPT8-F1
#
_entry.id   AF-A0A4R7SPT8-F1
#
_cell.length_a   1.000
_cell.length_b   1.000
_cell.length_c   1.000
_cell.angle_alpha   90.00
_cell.angle_beta   90.00
_cell.angle_gamma   90.00
#
_symmetry.space_group_name_H-M   'P 1'
#
loop_
_entity.id
_entity.type
_entity.pdbx_description
1 polymer ?
#
loop_
_entity_poly.entity_id
_entity_poly.type
_entity_poly.pdbx_seq_one_letter_code
_entity_poly.pdbx_strand_id
1 'polypeptide(L)'
;MPALPYRSTLIRLWRIGLLVAAVFVIREAVQQRAAEEAVSALEPERIRDFFPAAATLGTPLPTSGWRPVLDTQEKLLGYVATTAPESDKIIGYSGPTHSLLVFNTEGVLTGIRVLKSHDTSDHLAEVIADRKFFKQFIPDPKTRERPPGPLHIVTGATLTSAAIAQGVMGKLGQSAGTSLRFPDEITLAEVQSLLPEAASMQPSTGYPGGFQILNAEEKPIALAVRTSPVTDTLIGYKGPTDTLMLLDAQGSVLQKIALRRSYDTKRYVGYITGDQYFLNLFNNRSVEELATLDFDKAKIEGVSGATETSWSMAEGLKKRAQNLLEQRSAGWLRQVHWRWQDWGHLAVITSALIMAFTRLRGRTWVRHTHHTLLVIYTGFIAGELLSQGLLAGWAAHGTPWRSAPGLMLLAAVALLGPVFTSKQLYCHHICPHGALQQLMARRLRWQWKIPAWLDRGLSRLPFLLLALVFLIVIFGWAVDLNDLEPFDAYVFRVAGWASIAIALIGLLASLFTPLAYCKYGCPTGAVFKLIRFTGDADRLGMRDWIAACLIAIAALI
;
A
#
# COMPACT_ATOMS: atom_id res chain seq x y z
N MET A 1 -48.23 2.06 23.29
CA MET A 1 -47.55 3.32 22.93
C MET A 1 -46.73 3.07 21.67
N PRO A 2 -46.95 3.77 20.55
CA PRO A 2 -46.10 3.65 19.37
C PRO A 2 -44.68 4.07 19.74
N ALA A 3 -43.68 3.29 19.33
CA ALA A 3 -42.28 3.62 19.54
C ALA A 3 -41.96 4.94 18.81
N LEU A 4 -41.40 5.92 19.52
CA LEU A 4 -40.96 7.18 18.92
C LEU A 4 -39.96 6.89 17.79
N PRO A 5 -40.15 7.44 16.57
CA PRO A 5 -39.32 7.14 15.40
C PRO A 5 -37.83 7.47 15.62
N TYR A 6 -37.50 8.35 16.57
CA TYR A 6 -36.13 8.68 16.94
C TYR A 6 -35.37 7.55 17.64
N ARG A 7 -36.06 6.61 18.31
CA ARG A 7 -35.41 5.57 19.13
C ARG A 7 -34.63 4.56 18.29
N SER A 8 -35.16 4.17 17.13
CA SER A 8 -34.50 3.23 16.22
C SER A 8 -33.25 3.83 15.59
N THR A 9 -33.32 5.10 15.19
CA THR A 9 -32.18 5.85 14.65
C THR A 9 -31.07 6.02 15.70
N LEU A 10 -31.42 6.34 16.95
CA LEU A 10 -30.44 6.47 18.04
C LEU A 10 -29.68 5.16 18.30
N ILE A 11 -30.35 4.00 18.28
CA ILE A 11 -29.67 2.70 18.46
C ILE A 11 -28.71 2.40 17.31
N ARG A 12 -29.09 2.72 16.07
CA ARG A 12 -28.20 2.57 14.90
C ARG A 12 -26.98 3.46 15.03
N LEU A 13 -27.19 4.73 15.36
CA LEU A 13 -26.11 5.69 15.58
C LEU A 13 -25.20 5.26 16.73
N TRP A 14 -25.75 4.72 17.81
CA TRP A 14 -24.96 4.17 18.93
C TRP A 14 -24.04 3.03 18.49
N ARG A 15 -24.58 2.02 17.79
CA ARG A 15 -23.77 0.86 17.32
C ARG A 15 -22.74 1.25 16.27
N ILE A 16 -23.07 2.16 15.36
CA ILE A 16 -22.09 2.76 14.44
C ILE A 16 -21.03 3.52 15.24
N GLY A 17 -21.44 4.31 16.23
CA GLY A 17 -20.56 5.07 17.11
C GLY A 17 -19.58 4.17 17.86
N LEU A 18 -20.02 3.01 18.36
CA LEU A 18 -19.12 2.02 18.96
C LEU A 18 -18.10 1.48 17.97
N LEU A 19 -18.51 1.16 16.74
CA LEU A 19 -17.58 0.71 15.70
C LEU A 19 -16.55 1.79 15.35
N VAL A 20 -17.00 3.04 15.20
CA VAL A 20 -16.14 4.19 14.93
C VAL A 20 -15.17 4.44 16.09
N ALA A 21 -15.65 4.40 17.33
CA ALA A 21 -14.82 4.55 18.52
C ALA A 21 -13.76 3.43 18.62
N ALA A 22 -14.15 2.18 18.34
CA ALA A 22 -13.20 1.07 18.29
C ALA A 22 -12.10 1.29 17.24
N VAL A 23 -12.45 1.82 16.05
CA VAL A 23 -11.47 2.16 15.01
C VAL A 23 -10.49 3.24 15.50
N PHE A 24 -10.98 4.30 16.13
CA PHE A 24 -10.12 5.36 16.66
C PHE A 24 -9.15 4.84 17.73
N VAL A 25 -9.65 4.07 18.71
CA VAL A 25 -8.83 3.51 19.79
C VAL A 25 -7.79 2.51 19.24
N ILE A 26 -8.18 1.64 18.30
CA ILE A 26 -7.24 0.73 17.63
C ILE A 26 -6.15 1.52 16.89
N ARG A 27 -6.54 2.55 16.14
CA ARG A 27 -5.58 3.37 15.39
C ARG A 27 -4.59 4.06 16.30
N GLU A 28 -5.07 4.68 17.37
CA GLU A 28 -4.21 5.35 18.35
C GLU A 28 -3.22 4.38 19.01
N ALA A 29 -3.71 3.26 19.54
CA ALA A 29 -2.86 2.26 20.19
C ALA A 29 -1.81 1.66 19.25
N VAL A 30 -2.16 1.40 17.99
CA VAL A 30 -1.21 0.84 17.02
C VAL A 30 -0.18 1.88 16.57
N GLN A 31 -0.60 3.13 16.34
CA GLN A 31 0.31 4.19 15.90
C GLN A 31 1.34 4.55 16.99
N GLN A 32 0.94 4.58 18.26
CA GLN A 32 1.86 4.78 19.38
C GLN A 32 2.95 3.70 19.42
N ARG A 33 2.57 2.42 19.33
CA ARG A 33 3.55 1.32 19.28
C ARG A 33 4.42 1.32 18.03
N ALA A 34 3.84 1.65 16.87
CA ALA A 34 4.58 1.70 15.62
C ALA A 34 5.71 2.73 15.68
N ALA A 35 5.50 3.87 16.36
CA ALA A 35 6.52 4.87 16.58
C ALA A 35 7.69 4.34 17.44
N GLU A 36 7.39 3.61 18.52
CA GLU A 36 8.42 2.98 19.38
C GLU A 36 9.21 1.88 18.65
N GLU A 37 8.51 1.03 17.88
CA GLU A 37 9.12 -0.05 17.10
C GLU A 37 10.00 0.48 15.95
N ALA A 38 9.61 1.58 15.29
CA ALA A 38 10.36 2.16 14.18
C ALA A 38 11.76 2.62 14.60
N VAL A 39 11.91 3.15 15.81
CA VAL A 39 13.21 3.56 16.39
C VAL A 39 14.12 2.34 16.58
N SER A 40 13.56 1.20 16.99
CA SER A 40 14.30 -0.04 17.28
C SER A 40 14.63 -0.88 16.03
N ALA A 41 14.08 -0.53 14.86
CA ALA A 41 14.20 -1.34 13.65
C ALA A 41 15.56 -1.20 12.92
N LEU A 42 16.30 -0.13 13.17
CA LEU A 42 17.56 0.20 12.49
C LEU A 42 18.76 0.12 13.45
N GLU A 43 19.03 -1.08 13.93
CA GLU A 43 20.21 -1.41 14.73
C GLU A 43 21.34 -2.01 13.86
N PRO A 44 22.62 -1.68 14.11
CA PRO A 44 23.76 -2.22 13.35
C PRO A 44 23.79 -3.76 13.32
N GLU A 45 23.35 -4.41 14.40
CA GLU A 45 23.30 -5.87 14.51
C GLU A 45 22.38 -6.50 13.46
N ARG A 46 21.25 -5.85 13.16
CA ARG A 46 20.26 -6.36 12.20
C ARG A 46 20.73 -6.26 10.75
N ILE A 47 21.77 -5.48 10.46
CA ILE A 47 22.28 -5.29 9.09
C ILE A 47 23.57 -6.06 8.79
N ARG A 48 24.12 -6.79 9.77
CA ARG A 48 25.36 -7.56 9.63
C ARG A 48 25.29 -8.67 8.57
N ASP A 49 24.10 -9.19 8.29
CA ASP A 49 23.90 -10.17 7.21
C ASP A 49 24.24 -9.60 5.82
N PHE A 50 24.12 -8.28 5.65
CA PHE A 50 24.50 -7.57 4.41
C PHE A 50 25.88 -6.93 4.51
N PHE A 51 26.25 -6.41 5.68
CA PHE A 51 27.53 -5.78 5.94
C PHE A 51 28.18 -6.41 7.18
N PRO A 52 28.95 -7.50 7.03
CA PRO A 52 29.50 -8.23 8.17
C PRO A 52 30.37 -7.38 9.11
N ALA A 53 31.01 -6.34 8.58
CA ALA A 53 31.83 -5.40 9.33
C ALA A 53 31.06 -4.18 9.90
N ALA A 54 29.73 -4.15 9.80
CA ALA A 54 28.92 -3.02 10.28
C ALA A 54 29.04 -2.85 11.81
N ALA A 55 29.52 -1.67 12.21
CA ALA A 55 29.67 -1.25 13.59
C ALA A 55 28.65 -0.18 13.97
N THR A 56 28.49 0.85 13.14
CA THR A 56 27.58 1.97 13.41
C THR A 56 26.81 2.40 12.17
N LEU A 57 25.66 3.04 12.40
CA LEU A 57 24.87 3.71 11.38
C LEU A 57 25.01 5.22 11.56
N GLY A 58 25.56 5.90 10.57
CA GLY A 58 25.66 7.36 10.61
C GLY A 58 24.31 8.06 10.49
N THR A 59 24.35 9.38 10.57
CA THR A 59 23.17 10.23 10.49
C THR A 59 22.48 10.09 9.12
N PRO A 60 21.14 10.02 9.06
CA PRO A 60 20.42 10.03 7.79
C PRO A 60 20.80 11.24 6.93
N LEU A 61 21.06 11.01 5.65
CA LEU A 61 21.29 12.08 4.68
C LEU A 61 20.02 12.92 4.54
N PRO A 62 20.10 14.26 4.61
CA PRO A 62 18.91 15.15 4.67
C PRO A 62 17.92 14.99 3.50
N THR A 63 18.41 14.62 2.32
CA THR A 63 17.62 14.58 1.09
C THR A 63 17.16 13.19 0.67
N SER A 64 17.87 12.12 1.04
CA SER A 64 17.51 10.74 0.70
C SER A 64 16.92 9.95 1.87
N GLY A 65 17.19 10.40 3.11
CA GLY A 65 16.96 9.61 4.31
C GLY A 65 17.85 8.37 4.43
N TRP A 66 18.85 8.21 3.56
CA TRP A 66 19.77 7.08 3.60
C TRP A 66 20.73 7.22 4.76
N ARG A 67 21.00 6.11 5.46
CA ARG A 67 21.96 6.06 6.55
C ARG A 67 23.23 5.39 6.06
N PRO A 68 24.41 6.03 6.17
CA PRO A 68 25.67 5.38 5.85
C PRO A 68 25.94 4.28 6.88
N VAL A 69 26.42 3.15 6.39
CA VAL A 69 26.87 2.01 7.22
C VAL A 69 28.38 2.11 7.36
N LEU A 70 28.87 2.16 8.59
CA LEU A 70 30.28 2.37 8.90
C LEU A 70 30.86 1.16 9.64
N ASP A 71 32.13 0.85 9.36
CA ASP A 71 32.89 -0.12 10.14
C ASP A 71 33.47 0.50 11.43
N THR A 72 34.22 -0.29 12.20
CA THR A 72 34.86 0.16 13.46
C THR A 72 35.91 1.26 13.25
N GLN A 73 36.34 1.53 12.02
CA GLN A 73 37.30 2.56 11.65
C GLN A 73 36.62 3.77 10.97
N GLU A 74 35.28 3.88 11.09
CA GLU A 74 34.46 4.91 10.42
C GLU A 74 34.54 4.89 8.89
N LYS A 75 34.94 3.76 8.29
CA LYS A 75 34.97 3.60 6.84
C LYS A 75 33.58 3.23 6.32
N LEU A 76 33.16 3.90 5.25
CA LEU A 76 31.90 3.64 4.56
C LEU A 76 31.88 2.25 3.89
N LEU A 77 30.94 1.42 4.32
CA LEU A 77 30.65 0.10 3.73
C LEU A 77 29.53 0.14 2.68
N GLY A 78 28.60 1.09 2.82
CA GLY A 78 27.44 1.23 1.97
C GLY A 78 26.37 2.10 2.62
N TYR A 79 25.13 1.99 2.14
CA TYR A 79 24.00 2.76 2.65
C TYR A 79 22.78 1.87 2.87
N VAL A 80 21.94 2.26 3.82
CA VAL A 80 20.63 1.64 4.03
C VAL A 80 19.53 2.69 4.07
N ALA A 81 18.34 2.31 3.60
CA ALA A 81 17.15 3.14 3.72
C ALA A 81 15.95 2.27 4.11
N THR A 82 14.98 2.87 4.79
CA THR A 82 13.69 2.24 5.06
C THR A 82 12.63 2.82 4.12
N THR A 83 11.67 2.01 3.69
CA THR A 83 10.51 2.51 2.93
C THR A 83 9.54 3.32 3.79
N ALA A 84 9.57 3.14 5.11
CA ALA A 84 8.82 3.94 6.07
C ALA A 84 9.55 5.28 6.33
N PRO A 85 8.83 6.40 6.60
CA PRO A 85 7.37 6.46 6.79
C PRO A 85 6.57 6.59 5.48
N GLU A 86 7.22 6.62 4.32
CA GLU A 86 6.53 6.95 3.07
C GLU A 86 5.63 5.82 2.56
N SER A 87 5.97 4.57 2.90
CA SER A 87 5.16 3.38 2.65
C SER A 87 3.96 3.22 3.58
N ASP A 88 3.85 3.99 4.66
CA ASP A 88 2.81 3.78 5.70
C ASP A 88 1.39 4.00 5.15
N LYS A 89 1.28 4.88 4.14
CA LYS A 89 0.02 5.15 3.41
C LYS A 89 -0.28 4.13 2.31
N ILE A 90 0.65 3.21 2.03
CA ILE A 90 0.52 2.21 0.98
C ILE A 90 0.01 0.92 1.62
N ILE A 91 -1.31 0.77 1.62
CA ILE A 91 -1.98 -0.36 2.25
C ILE A 91 -2.03 -1.55 1.28
N GLY A 92 -1.53 -2.69 1.76
CA GLY A 92 -1.65 -3.99 1.08
C GLY A 92 -3.05 -4.59 1.27
N TYR A 93 -3.12 -5.87 1.62
CA TYR A 93 -4.40 -6.50 1.90
C TYR A 93 -4.94 -5.98 3.24
N SER A 94 -4.20 -6.19 4.35
CA SER A 94 -4.60 -5.77 5.70
C SER A 94 -3.91 -4.50 6.21
N GLY A 95 -2.68 -4.23 5.78
CA GLY A 95 -1.87 -3.11 6.30
C GLY A 95 -0.62 -2.81 5.48
N PRO A 96 0.19 -1.82 5.89
CA PRO A 96 1.44 -1.48 5.22
C PRO A 96 2.54 -2.51 5.50
N THR A 97 3.54 -2.55 4.63
CA THR A 97 4.75 -3.36 4.80
C THR A 97 5.98 -2.50 4.62
N HIS A 98 6.87 -2.54 5.61
CA HIS A 98 8.09 -1.75 5.65
C HIS A 98 9.27 -2.61 5.24
N SER A 99 10.08 -2.10 4.32
CA SER A 99 11.25 -2.80 3.79
C SER A 99 12.52 -2.00 4.01
N LEU A 100 13.59 -2.69 4.36
CA LEU A 100 14.97 -2.22 4.32
C LEU A 100 15.49 -2.35 2.89
N LEU A 101 16.02 -1.27 2.36
CA LEU A 101 16.76 -1.21 1.12
C LEU A 101 18.26 -1.10 1.44
N VAL A 102 19.07 -1.90 0.77
CA VAL A 102 20.50 -2.00 1.00
C VAL A 102 21.24 -1.60 -0.27
N PHE A 103 22.13 -0.63 -0.16
CA PHE A 103 22.89 -0.07 -1.27
C PHE A 103 24.38 -0.23 -1.06
N ASN A 104 25.12 -0.49 -2.12
CA ASN A 104 26.58 -0.46 -2.07
C ASN A 104 27.10 1.00 -2.00
N THR A 105 28.42 1.17 -1.92
CA THR A 105 29.07 2.50 -1.89
C THR A 105 28.81 3.34 -3.14
N GLU A 106 28.39 2.73 -4.25
CA GLU A 106 28.04 3.41 -5.49
C GLU A 106 26.55 3.79 -5.59
N GLY A 107 25.74 3.41 -4.59
CA GLY A 107 24.30 3.70 -4.56
C GLY A 107 23.44 2.73 -5.35
N VAL A 108 24.00 1.59 -5.76
CA VAL A 108 23.26 0.53 -6.43
C VAL A 108 22.58 -0.33 -5.38
N LEU A 109 21.28 -0.57 -5.55
CA LEU A 109 20.50 -1.47 -4.70
C LEU A 109 21.02 -2.91 -4.85
N THR A 110 21.48 -3.48 -3.75
CA THR A 110 22.04 -4.84 -3.67
C THR A 110 21.14 -5.82 -2.92
N GLY A 111 20.24 -5.31 -2.08
CA GLY A 111 19.37 -6.15 -1.27
C GLY A 111 18.11 -5.42 -0.82
N ILE A 112 17.07 -6.23 -0.59
CA ILE A 112 15.82 -5.80 0.04
C ILE A 112 15.50 -6.83 1.12
N ARG A 113 15.06 -6.35 2.29
CA ARG A 113 14.54 -7.20 3.36
C ARG A 113 13.30 -6.59 3.97
N VAL A 114 12.24 -7.36 4.15
CA VAL A 114 11.07 -6.90 4.91
C VAL A 114 11.48 -6.76 6.38
N LEU A 115 11.24 -5.59 6.96
CA LEU A 115 11.51 -5.30 8.37
C LEU A 115 10.30 -5.66 9.24
N LYS A 116 9.12 -5.19 8.82
CA LYS A 116 7.86 -5.38 9.50
C LYS A 116 6.74 -5.37 8.46
N SER A 117 5.75 -6.23 8.64
CA SER A 117 4.52 -6.18 7.89
C SER A 117 3.36 -6.15 8.85
N HIS A 118 2.39 -5.28 8.57
CA HIS A 118 1.06 -5.29 9.17
C HIS A 118 0.03 -5.92 8.21
N ASP A 119 0.51 -6.57 7.16
CA ASP A 119 -0.31 -7.37 6.27
C ASP A 119 -0.46 -8.80 6.81
N THR A 120 -1.29 -9.62 6.15
CA THR A 120 -1.50 -11.03 6.52
C THR A 120 -0.18 -11.82 6.43
N SER A 121 0.16 -12.59 7.47
CA SER A 121 1.46 -13.27 7.54
C SER A 121 1.61 -14.34 6.45
N ASP A 122 0.54 -15.06 6.16
CA ASP A 122 0.43 -16.03 5.07
C ASP A 122 0.73 -15.37 3.71
N HIS A 123 0.08 -14.23 3.39
CA HIS A 123 0.35 -13.49 2.16
C HIS A 123 1.80 -13.00 2.10
N LEU A 124 2.34 -12.49 3.20
CA LEU A 124 3.73 -12.05 3.27
C LEU A 124 4.70 -13.19 3.02
N ALA A 125 4.44 -14.38 3.59
CA ALA A 125 5.28 -15.55 3.44
C ALA A 125 5.44 -15.97 1.97
N GLU A 126 4.36 -15.92 1.18
CA GLU A 126 4.42 -16.14 -0.27
C GLU A 126 5.29 -15.11 -1.00
N VAL A 127 5.17 -13.83 -0.63
CA VAL A 127 6.02 -12.79 -1.23
C VAL A 127 7.49 -13.03 -0.90
N ILE A 128 7.79 -13.39 0.36
CA ILE A 128 9.15 -13.74 0.82
C ILE A 128 9.69 -14.97 0.08
N ALA A 129 8.85 -15.98 -0.17
CA ALA A 129 9.22 -17.20 -0.88
C ALA A 129 9.53 -16.95 -2.37
N ASP A 130 8.87 -15.96 -2.99
CA ASP A 130 9.10 -15.62 -4.39
C ASP A 130 10.38 -14.80 -4.60
N ARG A 131 11.49 -15.50 -4.84
CA ARG A 131 12.78 -14.86 -5.14
C ARG A 131 12.76 -13.95 -6.38
N LYS A 132 11.87 -14.18 -7.36
CA LYS A 132 11.76 -13.32 -8.54
C LYS A 132 11.19 -11.96 -8.15
N PHE A 133 10.32 -11.93 -7.15
CA PHE A 133 9.70 -10.71 -6.64
C PHE A 133 10.73 -9.71 -6.06
N PHE A 134 11.81 -10.14 -5.41
CA PHE A 134 12.82 -9.19 -4.94
C PHE A 134 13.88 -8.89 -5.99
N LYS A 135 14.24 -9.88 -6.82
CA LYS A 135 15.22 -9.71 -7.90
C LYS A 135 14.84 -8.66 -8.92
N GLN A 136 13.55 -8.45 -9.18
CA GLN A 136 13.08 -7.44 -10.15
C GLN A 136 13.50 -6.00 -9.80
N PHE A 137 13.85 -5.71 -8.54
CA PHE A 137 14.26 -4.37 -8.11
C PHE A 137 15.78 -4.17 -8.14
N ILE A 138 16.54 -5.25 -8.18
CA ILE A 138 18.00 -5.23 -8.19
C ILE A 138 18.45 -5.00 -9.64
N PRO A 139 19.18 -3.90 -9.94
CA PRO A 139 19.65 -3.64 -11.29
C PRO A 139 20.62 -4.71 -11.80
N ASP A 140 20.64 -4.95 -13.11
CA ASP A 140 21.61 -5.86 -13.71
C ASP A 140 23.04 -5.32 -13.50
N PRO A 141 24.01 -6.16 -13.06
CA PRO A 141 25.37 -5.69 -12.79
C PRO A 141 26.09 -5.08 -13.99
N LYS A 142 25.73 -5.47 -15.22
CA LYS A 142 26.36 -5.01 -16.47
C LYS A 142 25.69 -3.76 -17.01
N THR A 143 24.35 -3.74 -17.08
CA THR A 143 23.62 -2.60 -17.66
C THR A 143 23.28 -1.53 -16.63
N ARG A 144 23.30 -1.87 -15.33
CA ARG A 144 22.80 -1.05 -14.21
C ARG A 144 21.35 -0.61 -14.39
N GLU A 145 20.61 -1.30 -15.25
CA GLU A 145 19.19 -1.06 -15.48
C GLU A 145 18.35 -2.11 -14.77
N ARG A 146 17.13 -1.71 -14.42
CA ARG A 146 16.12 -2.64 -13.92
C ARG A 146 15.71 -3.59 -15.04
N PRO A 147 15.41 -4.88 -14.75
CA PRO A 147 14.80 -5.77 -15.72
C PRO A 147 13.57 -5.12 -16.40
N PRO A 148 13.52 -5.05 -17.74
CA PRO A 148 12.40 -4.45 -18.45
C PRO A 148 11.13 -5.29 -18.30
N GLY A 149 9.98 -4.63 -18.18
CA GLY A 149 8.66 -5.28 -18.12
C GLY A 149 7.77 -4.77 -16.97
N PRO A 150 6.50 -5.20 -16.92
CA PRO A 150 5.62 -4.88 -15.82
C PRO A 150 6.14 -5.46 -14.50
N LEU A 151 5.82 -4.81 -13.38
CA LEU A 151 6.17 -5.30 -12.05
C LEU A 151 5.64 -6.73 -11.85
N HIS A 152 6.51 -7.63 -11.39
CA HIS A 152 6.10 -8.97 -11.00
C HIS A 152 5.30 -8.88 -9.71
N ILE A 153 4.12 -9.49 -9.73
CA ILE A 153 3.17 -9.53 -8.61
C ILE A 153 2.93 -10.99 -8.25
N VAL A 154 2.86 -11.28 -6.96
CA VAL A 154 2.75 -12.66 -6.45
C VAL A 154 1.29 -13.08 -6.43
N THR A 155 0.98 -14.16 -7.14
CA THR A 155 -0.40 -14.70 -7.21
C THR A 155 -0.83 -15.21 -5.84
N GLY A 156 -2.00 -14.79 -5.35
CA GLY A 156 -2.48 -15.11 -4.00
C GLY A 156 -2.03 -14.10 -2.94
N ALA A 157 -1.03 -13.27 -3.23
CA ALA A 157 -0.56 -12.17 -2.37
C ALA A 157 -0.48 -10.85 -3.17
N THR A 158 -1.42 -10.65 -4.09
CA THR A 158 -1.38 -9.58 -5.11
C THR A 158 -1.34 -8.19 -4.49
N LEU A 159 -2.20 -7.91 -3.50
CA LEU A 159 -2.26 -6.60 -2.84
C LEU A 159 -1.03 -6.34 -1.98
N THR A 160 -0.60 -7.36 -1.23
CA THR A 160 0.61 -7.30 -0.39
C THR A 160 1.87 -7.05 -1.22
N SER A 161 2.07 -7.84 -2.28
CA SER A 161 3.22 -7.67 -3.18
C SER A 161 3.16 -6.36 -3.98
N ALA A 162 1.98 -5.91 -4.41
CA ALA A 162 1.83 -4.60 -5.03
C ALA A 162 2.18 -3.45 -4.07
N ALA A 163 1.73 -3.52 -2.82
CA ALA A 163 2.05 -2.52 -1.80
C ALA A 163 3.55 -2.49 -1.47
N ILE A 164 4.19 -3.65 -1.32
CA ILE A 164 5.66 -3.74 -1.15
C ILE A 164 6.37 -3.15 -2.36
N ALA A 165 5.94 -3.51 -3.58
CA ALA A 165 6.55 -3.00 -4.81
C ALA A 165 6.40 -1.48 -4.92
N GLN A 166 5.23 -0.92 -4.58
CA GLN A 166 4.99 0.52 -4.56
C GLN A 166 5.81 1.22 -3.46
N GLY A 167 5.97 0.61 -2.28
CA GLY A 167 6.81 1.15 -1.21
C GLY A 167 8.29 1.18 -1.61
N VAL A 168 8.80 0.09 -2.18
CA VAL A 168 10.17 0.01 -2.71
C VAL A 168 10.35 1.01 -3.84
N MET A 169 9.42 1.09 -4.79
CA MET A 169 9.49 2.05 -5.91
C MET A 169 9.34 3.50 -5.47
N GLY A 170 8.48 3.77 -4.50
CA GLY A 170 8.33 5.10 -3.91
C GLY A 170 9.61 5.55 -3.23
N LYS A 171 10.23 4.66 -2.44
CA LYS A 171 11.50 4.98 -1.79
C LYS A 171 12.64 5.09 -2.79
N LEU A 172 12.73 4.20 -3.78
CA LEU A 172 13.69 4.32 -4.87
C LEU A 172 13.44 5.55 -5.74
N GLY A 173 12.20 6.04 -5.86
CA GLY A 173 11.81 7.26 -6.56
C GLY A 173 12.09 8.55 -5.77
N GLN A 174 12.03 8.51 -4.44
CA GLN A 174 12.51 9.60 -3.57
C GLN A 174 14.02 9.60 -3.43
N SER A 175 14.62 8.41 -3.36
CA SER A 175 16.05 8.21 -3.56
C SER A 175 16.44 8.60 -4.99
N ALA A 176 15.48 8.58 -5.94
CA ALA A 176 15.65 9.15 -7.26
C ALA A 176 15.57 10.70 -7.26
N GLY A 177 15.56 11.36 -6.10
CA GLY A 177 15.87 12.78 -5.93
C GLY A 177 17.31 13.05 -5.46
N THR A 178 18.05 12.00 -5.07
CA THR A 178 19.38 12.11 -4.46
C THR A 178 20.39 11.19 -5.09
N SER A 179 21.36 11.78 -5.76
CA SER A 179 22.46 11.04 -6.35
C SER A 179 23.60 10.85 -5.39
N LEU A 180 24.07 9.61 -5.27
CA LEU A 180 25.34 9.32 -4.61
C LEU A 180 26.54 9.72 -5.46
N ARG A 181 26.37 9.81 -6.78
CA ARG A 181 27.41 10.29 -7.71
C ARG A 181 27.50 11.82 -7.71
N PHE A 182 26.38 12.50 -7.52
CA PHE A 182 26.24 13.95 -7.47
C PHE A 182 25.57 14.36 -6.15
N PRO A 183 26.29 14.26 -5.01
CA PRO A 183 25.71 14.48 -3.69
C PRO A 183 25.30 15.94 -3.43
N ASP A 184 25.85 16.90 -4.19
CA ASP A 184 25.60 18.33 -3.97
C ASP A 184 24.20 18.75 -4.44
N GLU A 185 23.49 19.41 -3.53
CA GLU A 185 22.14 19.93 -3.75
C GLU A 185 22.15 21.17 -4.66
N ILE A 186 21.00 21.44 -5.27
CA ILE A 186 20.79 22.66 -6.05
C ILE A 186 20.94 23.85 -5.11
N THR A 187 21.84 24.76 -5.45
CA THR A 187 22.11 25.97 -4.66
C THR A 187 21.39 27.17 -5.24
N LEU A 188 21.08 28.16 -4.38
CA LEU A 188 20.44 29.41 -4.84
C LEU A 188 21.35 30.14 -5.84
N ALA A 189 22.67 30.06 -5.67
CA ALA A 189 23.63 30.65 -6.60
C ALA A 189 23.57 30.03 -8.01
N GLU A 190 23.43 28.70 -8.10
CA GLU A 190 23.22 28.03 -9.39
C GLU A 190 21.92 28.52 -10.05
N VAL A 191 20.84 28.65 -9.29
CA VAL A 191 19.55 29.14 -9.82
C VAL A 191 19.65 30.61 -10.22
N GLN A 192 20.28 31.47 -9.42
CA GLN A 192 20.48 32.89 -9.72
C GLN A 192 21.29 33.12 -11.00
N SER A 193 22.21 32.20 -11.34
CA SER A 193 22.94 32.28 -12.61
C SER A 193 22.02 32.16 -13.83
N LEU A 194 20.90 31.44 -13.71
CA LEU A 194 19.88 31.30 -14.74
C LEU A 194 18.71 32.27 -14.59
N LEU A 195 18.37 32.62 -13.35
CA LEU A 195 17.20 33.40 -12.97
C LEU A 195 17.58 34.43 -11.89
N PRO A 196 18.09 35.62 -12.27
CA PRO A 196 18.62 36.61 -11.33
C PRO A 196 17.60 37.14 -10.30
N GLU A 197 16.31 37.03 -10.58
CA GLU A 197 15.19 37.41 -9.71
C GLU A 197 14.88 36.40 -8.59
N ALA A 198 15.58 35.25 -8.56
CA ALA A 198 15.46 34.27 -7.49
C ALA A 198 16.00 34.81 -6.15
N ALA A 199 15.12 34.96 -5.17
CA ALA A 199 15.46 35.47 -3.83
C ALA A 199 15.61 34.36 -2.79
N SER A 200 14.78 33.31 -2.87
CA SER A 200 14.85 32.16 -1.97
C SER A 200 14.37 30.87 -2.63
N MET A 201 14.64 29.74 -1.98
CA MET A 201 14.23 28.41 -2.45
C MET A 201 13.63 27.61 -1.30
N GLN A 202 12.58 26.85 -1.58
CA GLN A 202 11.96 25.93 -0.63
C GLN A 202 11.77 24.55 -1.26
N PRO A 203 11.84 23.44 -0.51
CA PRO A 203 11.56 22.12 -1.05
C PRO A 203 10.16 22.05 -1.68
N SER A 204 10.06 21.47 -2.88
CA SER A 204 8.79 21.33 -3.58
C SER A 204 7.92 20.25 -2.92
N THR A 205 6.63 20.54 -2.73
CA THR A 205 5.64 19.57 -2.22
C THR A 205 5.17 18.59 -3.30
N GLY A 206 5.28 18.95 -4.58
CA GLY A 206 4.83 18.15 -5.72
C GLY A 206 5.92 17.29 -6.38
N TYR A 207 7.18 17.69 -6.25
CA TYR A 207 8.32 17.04 -6.93
C TYR A 207 9.44 16.72 -5.93
N PRO A 208 9.53 15.47 -5.45
CA PRO A 208 10.61 15.04 -4.57
C PRO A 208 12.00 15.36 -5.14
N GLY A 209 12.86 15.99 -4.34
CA GLY A 209 14.20 16.43 -4.74
C GLY A 209 14.26 17.72 -5.58
N GLY A 210 13.10 18.37 -5.84
CA GLY A 210 13.03 19.68 -6.49
C GLY A 210 12.83 20.83 -5.49
N PHE A 211 13.16 22.05 -5.93
CA PHE A 211 13.00 23.27 -5.15
C PHE A 211 12.09 24.25 -5.86
N GLN A 212 11.07 24.74 -5.16
CA GLN A 212 10.27 25.86 -5.59
C GLN A 212 11.07 27.15 -5.37
N ILE A 213 11.20 27.94 -6.42
CA ILE A 213 11.97 29.18 -6.45
C ILE A 213 11.03 30.35 -6.25
N LEU A 214 11.36 31.20 -5.28
CA LEU A 214 10.55 32.33 -4.86
C LEU A 214 11.27 33.63 -5.19
N ASN A 215 10.50 34.63 -5.60
CA ASN A 215 10.99 36.00 -5.75
C ASN A 215 11.03 36.73 -4.39
N ALA A 216 11.42 38.01 -4.40
CA ALA A 216 11.49 38.83 -3.19
C ALA A 216 10.14 39.05 -2.49
N GLU A 217 9.02 38.90 -3.21
CA GLU A 217 7.66 38.97 -2.66
C GLU A 217 7.09 37.60 -2.25
N GLU A 218 7.94 36.58 -2.08
CA GLU A 218 7.58 35.20 -1.71
C GLU A 218 6.61 34.51 -2.69
N LYS A 219 6.58 34.95 -3.96
CA LYS A 219 5.77 34.30 -5.01
C LYS A 219 6.57 33.24 -5.76
N PRO A 220 5.98 32.07 -6.05
CA PRO A 220 6.64 31.03 -6.83
C PRO A 220 6.77 31.47 -8.30
N ILE A 221 8.02 31.57 -8.75
CA ILE A 221 8.36 31.99 -10.13
C ILE A 221 8.85 30.83 -11.00
N ALA A 222 9.48 29.83 -10.38
CA ALA A 222 10.03 28.68 -11.09
C ALA A 222 10.10 27.44 -10.19
N LEU A 223 10.31 26.29 -10.80
CA LEU A 223 10.61 25.03 -10.13
C LEU A 223 11.98 24.52 -10.63
N ALA A 224 12.96 24.47 -9.75
CA ALA A 224 14.28 23.91 -10.04
C ALA A 224 14.29 22.41 -9.74
N VAL A 225 14.59 21.62 -10.77
CA VAL A 225 14.84 20.17 -10.65
C VAL A 225 16.15 19.83 -11.35
N ARG A 226 16.65 18.62 -11.18
CA ARG A 226 17.85 18.15 -11.89
C ARG A 226 17.60 16.79 -12.53
N THR A 227 18.44 16.43 -13.51
CA THR A 227 18.36 15.13 -14.20
C THR A 227 18.82 13.99 -13.33
N SER A 228 19.82 14.25 -12.49
CA SER A 228 20.28 13.31 -11.49
C SER A 228 19.29 13.19 -10.33
N PRO A 229 19.13 12.01 -9.70
CA PRO A 229 19.75 10.72 -10.02
C PRO A 229 19.07 9.87 -11.11
N VAL A 230 17.94 10.32 -11.69
CA VAL A 230 17.21 9.54 -12.72
C VAL A 230 18.14 9.09 -13.85
N THR A 231 19.16 9.90 -14.14
CA THR A 231 20.08 9.70 -15.27
C THR A 231 21.50 9.39 -14.82
N ASP A 232 21.71 8.96 -13.57
CA ASP A 232 23.06 8.68 -13.05
C ASP A 232 23.77 7.53 -13.77
N THR A 233 23.00 6.61 -14.35
CA THR A 233 23.51 5.48 -15.13
C THR A 233 23.79 5.84 -16.58
N LEU A 234 23.32 6.98 -17.06
CA LEU A 234 23.52 7.42 -18.43
C LEU A 234 24.94 7.98 -18.57
N ILE A 235 25.79 7.27 -19.30
CA ILE A 235 27.20 7.60 -19.47
C ILE A 235 27.35 8.36 -20.80
N GLY A 236 28.00 9.52 -20.74
CA GLY A 236 28.46 10.24 -21.94
C GLY A 236 29.70 9.57 -22.53
N TYR A 237 30.73 10.35 -22.84
CA TYR A 237 31.97 9.79 -23.36
C TYR A 237 32.75 9.03 -22.26
N LYS A 238 32.88 9.62 -21.07
CA LYS A 238 33.63 9.01 -19.95
C LYS A 238 32.80 8.76 -18.69
N GLY A 239 31.72 9.51 -18.48
CA GLY A 239 30.93 9.39 -17.27
C GLY A 239 29.58 10.11 -17.35
N PRO A 240 28.75 9.98 -16.31
CA PRO A 240 27.46 10.67 -16.25
C PRO A 240 27.60 12.18 -16.06
N THR A 241 26.52 12.89 -16.37
CA THR A 241 26.40 14.35 -16.24
C THR A 241 25.09 14.72 -15.54
N ASP A 242 25.19 15.56 -14.50
CA ASP A 242 24.05 16.17 -13.81
C ASP A 242 23.72 17.53 -14.43
N THR A 243 22.45 17.73 -14.74
CA THR A 243 21.93 18.91 -15.42
C THR A 243 20.79 19.50 -14.61
N LEU A 244 20.91 20.79 -14.27
CA LEU A 244 19.85 21.61 -13.72
C LEU A 244 18.81 21.90 -14.80
N MET A 245 17.53 21.77 -14.43
CA MET A 245 16.37 22.09 -15.23
C MET A 245 15.51 23.10 -14.45
N LEU A 246 15.35 24.29 -15.02
CA LEU A 246 14.47 25.32 -14.48
C LEU A 246 13.13 25.24 -15.22
N LEU A 247 12.09 24.79 -14.54
CA LEU A 247 10.73 24.75 -15.07
C LEU A 247 9.95 26.00 -14.64
N ASP A 248 8.83 26.27 -15.31
CA ASP A 248 7.85 27.24 -14.83
C ASP A 248 7.33 26.91 -13.42
N ALA A 249 6.67 27.88 -12.76
CA ALA A 249 6.15 27.71 -11.41
C ALA A 249 5.18 26.51 -11.25
N GLN A 250 4.58 26.05 -12.35
CA GLN A 250 3.65 24.91 -12.39
C GLN A 250 4.35 23.57 -12.69
N GLY A 251 5.64 23.58 -13.02
CA GLY A 251 6.42 22.41 -13.43
C GLY A 251 5.98 21.82 -14.78
N SER A 252 5.42 22.62 -15.69
CA SER A 252 4.86 22.17 -16.97
C SER A 252 5.75 22.46 -18.17
N VAL A 253 6.51 23.56 -18.13
CA VAL A 253 7.35 24.01 -19.26
C VAL A 253 8.79 24.20 -18.81
N LEU A 254 9.75 23.68 -19.58
CA LEU A 254 11.18 23.89 -19.36
C LEU A 254 11.60 25.27 -19.85
N GLN A 255 12.11 26.10 -18.94
CA GLN A 255 12.56 27.46 -19.26
C GLN A 255 14.04 27.51 -19.62
N LYS A 256 14.90 26.87 -18.81
CA LYS A 256 16.36 26.88 -18.97
C LYS A 256 17.00 25.60 -18.44
N ILE A 257 18.20 25.30 -18.92
CA ILE A 257 19.06 24.24 -18.40
C ILE A 257 20.47 24.75 -18.12
N ALA A 258 21.17 24.10 -17.17
CA ALA A 258 22.60 24.29 -16.96
C ALA A 258 23.27 22.99 -16.55
N LEU A 259 24.46 22.74 -17.07
CA LEU A 259 25.29 21.64 -16.60
C LEU A 259 25.82 21.97 -15.20
N ARG A 260 25.63 21.06 -14.25
CA ARG A 260 26.09 21.23 -12.86
C ARG A 260 27.45 20.60 -12.63
N ARG A 261 27.48 19.27 -12.66
CA ARG A 261 28.69 18.46 -12.49
C ARG A 261 28.69 17.33 -13.50
N SER A 262 29.87 16.94 -13.93
CA SER A 262 30.06 15.85 -14.89
C SER A 262 31.32 15.05 -14.55
N TYR A 263 31.24 13.74 -14.74
CA TYR A 263 32.38 12.83 -14.70
C TYR A 263 33.05 12.65 -16.07
N ASP A 264 32.64 13.45 -17.06
CA ASP A 264 33.22 13.43 -18.38
C ASP A 264 34.54 14.23 -18.47
N THR A 265 35.12 14.27 -19.67
CA THR A 265 36.34 15.00 -19.97
C THR A 265 36.08 16.50 -19.85
N LYS A 266 36.88 17.20 -19.03
CA LYS A 266 36.75 18.66 -18.79
C LYS A 266 36.62 19.49 -20.06
N ARG A 267 37.32 19.11 -21.14
CA ARG A 267 37.27 19.78 -22.44
C ARG A 267 35.90 19.67 -23.11
N TYR A 268 35.24 18.51 -23.02
CA TYR A 268 33.90 18.28 -23.59
C TYR A 268 32.83 19.00 -22.79
N VAL A 269 32.95 18.99 -21.46
CA VAL A 269 32.12 19.81 -20.58
C VAL A 269 32.23 21.28 -20.98
N GLY A 270 33.46 21.78 -21.21
CA GLY A 270 33.71 23.13 -21.68
C GLY A 270 33.03 23.46 -23.00
N TYR A 271 33.06 22.54 -23.98
CA TYR A 271 32.37 22.72 -25.26
C TYR A 271 30.85 22.85 -25.08
N ILE A 272 30.25 22.00 -24.25
CA ILE A 272 28.80 22.06 -23.99
C ILE A 272 28.42 23.33 -23.25
N THR A 273 29.16 23.71 -22.20
CA THR A 273 28.86 24.93 -21.44
C THR A 273 29.09 26.22 -22.26
N GLY A 274 29.95 26.16 -23.28
CA GLY A 274 30.19 27.26 -24.20
C GLY A 274 29.19 27.34 -25.36
N ASP A 275 28.43 26.28 -25.61
CA ASP A 275 27.46 26.20 -26.71
C ASP A 275 26.07 26.66 -26.26
N GLN A 276 25.83 27.97 -26.39
CA GLN A 276 24.54 28.56 -26.06
C GLN A 276 23.41 28.10 -26.99
N TYR A 277 23.72 27.62 -28.20
CA TYR A 277 22.68 27.10 -29.09
C TYR A 277 22.14 25.78 -28.54
N PHE A 278 23.02 24.86 -28.15
CA PHE A 278 22.64 23.58 -27.55
C PHE A 278 21.86 23.77 -26.25
N LEU A 279 22.34 24.65 -25.35
CA LEU A 279 21.66 24.89 -24.07
C LEU A 279 20.26 25.50 -24.21
N ASN A 280 19.99 26.24 -25.28
CA ASN A 280 18.69 26.88 -25.51
C ASN A 280 17.72 26.03 -26.35
N LEU A 281 18.19 24.91 -26.92
CA LEU A 281 17.43 24.06 -27.85
C LEU A 281 16.17 23.42 -27.22
N PHE A 282 16.19 23.22 -25.91
CA PHE A 282 15.14 22.57 -25.13
C PHE A 282 14.19 23.56 -24.44
N ASN A 283 14.48 24.87 -24.51
CA ASN A 283 13.69 25.89 -23.84
C ASN A 283 12.29 25.99 -24.45
N ASN A 284 11.32 26.40 -23.62
CA ASN A 284 9.91 26.59 -23.93
C ASN A 284 9.18 25.32 -24.42
N ARG A 285 9.75 24.13 -24.21
CA ARG A 285 9.07 22.85 -24.45
C ARG A 285 8.32 22.40 -23.22
N SER A 286 7.16 21.78 -23.40
CA SER A 286 6.46 21.18 -22.27
C SER A 286 7.19 19.92 -21.78
N VAL A 287 6.99 19.57 -20.51
CA VAL A 287 7.51 18.33 -19.94
C VAL A 287 6.95 17.12 -20.69
N GLU A 288 5.69 17.18 -21.14
CA GLU A 288 5.08 16.15 -21.99
C GLU A 288 5.79 15.99 -23.34
N GLU A 289 6.12 17.10 -24.00
CA GLU A 289 6.84 17.09 -25.27
C GLU A 289 8.26 16.54 -25.10
N LEU A 290 8.97 17.01 -24.07
CA LEU A 290 10.32 16.54 -23.72
C LEU A 290 10.35 15.03 -23.46
N ALA A 291 9.35 14.49 -22.76
CA ALA A 291 9.26 13.08 -22.42
C ALA A 291 9.13 12.16 -23.64
N THR A 292 8.57 12.67 -24.74
CA THR A 292 8.37 11.93 -26.00
C THR A 292 9.28 12.41 -27.13
N LEU A 293 10.26 13.28 -26.84
CA LEU A 293 11.08 13.92 -27.85
C LEU A 293 11.86 12.89 -28.67
N ASP A 294 11.74 13.02 -29.99
CA ASP A 294 12.45 12.23 -31.00
C ASP A 294 13.53 13.14 -31.58
N PHE A 295 14.79 12.91 -31.20
CA PHE A 295 15.90 13.79 -31.54
C PHE A 295 16.16 13.87 -33.04
N ASP A 296 15.97 12.76 -33.77
CA ASP A 296 16.16 12.71 -35.22
C ASP A 296 15.11 13.56 -35.93
N LYS A 297 13.84 13.43 -35.55
CA LYS A 297 12.76 14.25 -36.11
C LYS A 297 12.88 15.72 -35.74
N ALA A 298 13.32 16.00 -34.52
CA ALA A 298 13.56 17.35 -34.03
C ALA A 298 14.84 17.98 -34.62
N LYS A 299 15.64 17.21 -35.38
CA LYS A 299 16.95 17.60 -35.93
C LYS A 299 17.87 18.18 -34.86
N ILE A 300 17.84 17.56 -33.68
CA ILE A 300 18.68 17.94 -32.55
C ILE A 300 20.03 17.26 -32.75
N GLU A 301 21.02 18.06 -33.14
CA GLU A 301 22.41 17.61 -33.26
C GLU A 301 23.17 17.81 -31.94
N GLY A 302 24.16 16.94 -31.69
CA GLY A 302 25.05 17.07 -30.54
C GLY A 302 26.10 18.16 -30.74
N VAL A 303 26.77 18.54 -29.65
CA VAL A 303 27.86 19.54 -29.69
C VAL A 303 29.08 18.94 -30.38
N SER A 304 29.63 19.64 -31.38
CA SER A 304 30.80 19.17 -32.13
C SER A 304 32.00 18.92 -31.22
N GLY A 305 32.56 17.71 -31.30
CA GLY A 305 33.67 17.27 -30.43
C GLY A 305 33.26 16.86 -29.02
N ALA A 306 31.97 16.91 -28.67
CA ALA A 306 31.39 16.45 -27.41
C ALA A 306 30.04 15.72 -27.64
N THR A 307 29.92 15.00 -28.76
CA THR A 307 28.65 14.40 -29.22
C THR A 307 28.05 13.44 -28.19
N GLU A 308 28.82 12.47 -27.68
CA GLU A 308 28.32 11.50 -26.70
C GLU A 308 27.88 12.16 -25.38
N THR A 309 28.65 13.13 -24.89
CA THR A 309 28.34 13.86 -23.65
C THR A 309 27.07 14.72 -23.80
N SER A 310 26.93 15.41 -24.94
CA SER A 310 25.74 16.23 -25.23
C SER A 310 24.50 15.38 -25.49
N TRP A 311 24.64 14.23 -26.15
CA TRP A 311 23.57 13.24 -26.30
C TRP A 311 23.11 12.67 -24.97
N SER A 312 24.05 12.28 -24.10
CA SER A 312 23.73 11.83 -22.74
C SER A 312 22.98 12.92 -21.95
N MET A 313 23.36 14.19 -22.10
CA MET A 313 22.64 15.30 -21.47
C MET A 313 21.20 15.44 -22.01
N ALA A 314 21.01 15.38 -23.34
CA ALA A 314 19.70 15.49 -23.98
C ALA A 314 18.76 14.32 -23.63
N GLU A 315 19.25 13.09 -23.73
CA GLU A 315 18.52 11.88 -23.31
C GLU A 315 18.22 11.92 -21.80
N GLY A 316 19.12 12.52 -21.01
CA GLY A 316 18.89 12.76 -19.60
C GLY A 316 17.70 13.68 -19.32
N LEU A 317 17.56 14.78 -20.07
CA LEU A 317 16.41 15.67 -19.97
C LEU A 317 15.09 14.94 -20.29
N LYS A 318 15.09 14.12 -21.34
CA LYS A 318 13.94 13.29 -21.73
C LYS A 318 13.53 12.30 -20.65
N LYS A 319 14.48 11.51 -20.13
CA LYS A 319 14.22 10.54 -19.05
C LYS A 319 13.75 11.23 -17.77
N ARG A 320 14.31 12.40 -17.44
CA ARG A 320 13.84 13.19 -16.29
C ARG A 320 12.42 13.72 -16.52
N ALA A 321 12.10 14.19 -17.72
CA ALA A 321 10.75 14.63 -18.06
C ALA A 321 9.72 13.50 -17.92
N GLN A 322 10.02 12.29 -18.40
CA GLN A 322 9.19 11.10 -18.19
C GLN A 322 8.93 10.85 -16.70
N ASN A 323 9.99 10.90 -15.89
CA ASN A 323 9.88 10.71 -14.45
C ASN A 323 9.06 11.81 -13.75
N LEU A 324 9.15 13.07 -14.19
CA LEU A 324 8.33 14.16 -13.67
C LEU A 324 6.84 13.95 -13.97
N LEU A 325 6.49 13.43 -15.15
CA LEU A 325 5.10 13.11 -15.51
C LEU A 325 4.54 11.96 -14.66
N GLU A 326 5.35 10.95 -14.36
CA GLU A 326 4.97 9.86 -13.46
C GLU A 326 4.73 10.35 -12.02
N GLN A 327 5.48 11.36 -11.58
CA GLN A 327 5.36 11.94 -10.24
C GLN A 327 4.21 12.96 -10.12
N ARG A 328 3.74 13.52 -11.23
CA ARG A 328 2.69 14.55 -11.24
C ARG A 328 1.42 13.99 -10.61
N SER A 329 0.92 14.65 -9.56
CA SER A 329 -0.26 14.20 -8.81
C SER A 329 -1.48 14.08 -9.71
N ALA A 330 -1.81 12.85 -10.12
CA ALA A 330 -3.07 12.54 -10.74
C ALA A 330 -4.20 12.97 -9.79
N GLY A 331 -5.21 13.70 -10.28
CA GLY A 331 -6.39 14.07 -9.47
C GLY A 331 -7.02 12.84 -8.82
N TRP A 332 -7.74 13.00 -7.70
CA TRP A 332 -8.19 11.89 -6.84
C TRP A 332 -8.93 10.76 -7.60
N LEU A 333 -9.67 11.09 -8.67
CA LEU A 333 -10.35 10.12 -9.54
C LEU A 333 -9.40 9.28 -10.41
N ARG A 334 -8.26 9.83 -10.85
CA ARG A 334 -7.22 9.10 -11.59
C ARG A 334 -6.30 8.27 -10.69
N GLN A 335 -6.43 8.39 -9.36
CA GLN A 335 -5.65 7.60 -8.39
C GLN A 335 -6.27 6.21 -8.10
N VAL A 336 -7.49 5.93 -8.59
CA VAL A 336 -8.17 4.65 -8.39
C VAL A 336 -7.82 3.71 -9.54
N HIS A 337 -7.14 2.62 -9.22
CA HIS A 337 -6.84 1.57 -10.20
C HIS A 337 -7.87 0.45 -10.08
N TRP A 338 -8.67 0.26 -11.13
CA TRP A 338 -9.64 -0.82 -11.19
C TRP A 338 -8.99 -2.11 -11.65
N ARG A 339 -9.07 -3.14 -10.81
CA ARG A 339 -8.64 -4.50 -11.14
C ARG A 339 -9.83 -5.29 -11.66
N TRP A 340 -9.56 -6.41 -12.32
CA TRP A 340 -10.62 -7.32 -12.77
C TRP A 340 -11.37 -7.95 -11.57
N GLN A 341 -10.70 -8.13 -10.41
CA GLN A 341 -11.36 -8.55 -9.17
C GLN A 341 -12.41 -7.55 -8.70
N ASP A 342 -12.16 -6.25 -8.88
CA ASP A 342 -13.11 -5.21 -8.42
C ASP A 342 -14.43 -5.28 -9.22
N TRP A 343 -14.36 -5.60 -10.51
CA TRP A 343 -15.54 -5.85 -11.34
C TRP A 343 -16.32 -7.09 -10.91
N GLY A 344 -15.64 -8.17 -10.55
CA GLY A 344 -16.35 -9.34 -10.06
C GLY A 344 -16.88 -9.16 -8.64
N HIS A 345 -16.25 -8.36 -7.78
CA HIS A 345 -16.84 -7.93 -6.50
C HIS A 345 -18.12 -7.12 -6.73
N LEU A 346 -18.16 -6.22 -7.72
CA LEU A 346 -19.41 -5.54 -8.11
C LEU A 346 -20.50 -6.52 -8.54
N ALA A 347 -20.15 -7.54 -9.32
CA ALA A 347 -21.09 -8.59 -9.73
C ALA A 347 -21.60 -9.41 -8.53
N VAL A 348 -20.71 -9.74 -7.57
CA VAL A 348 -21.07 -10.42 -6.32
C VAL A 348 -22.00 -9.55 -5.47
N ILE A 349 -21.71 -8.26 -5.30
CA ILE A 349 -22.57 -7.34 -4.56
C ILE A 349 -23.95 -7.25 -5.22
N THR A 350 -23.99 -7.09 -6.53
CA THR A 350 -25.24 -6.97 -7.30
C THR A 350 -26.08 -8.24 -7.16
N SER A 351 -25.47 -9.42 -7.35
CA SER A 351 -26.15 -10.70 -7.17
C SER A 351 -26.60 -10.91 -5.71
N ALA A 352 -25.80 -10.50 -4.72
CA ALA A 352 -26.16 -10.59 -3.31
C ALA A 352 -27.38 -9.72 -2.96
N LEU A 353 -27.45 -8.49 -3.48
CA LEU A 353 -28.60 -7.61 -3.30
C LEU A 353 -29.86 -8.18 -3.99
N ILE A 354 -29.74 -8.66 -5.23
CA ILE A 354 -30.84 -9.30 -5.95
C ILE A 354 -31.36 -10.50 -5.14
N MET A 355 -30.47 -11.37 -4.66
CA MET A 355 -30.85 -12.54 -3.87
C MET A 355 -31.44 -12.19 -2.50
N ALA A 356 -30.99 -11.10 -1.88
CA ALA A 356 -31.47 -10.68 -0.58
C ALA A 356 -32.85 -10.00 -0.63
N PHE A 357 -33.17 -9.28 -1.70
CA PHE A 357 -34.38 -8.44 -1.79
C PHE A 357 -35.46 -8.94 -2.76
N THR A 358 -35.19 -9.97 -3.55
CA THR A 358 -36.18 -10.56 -4.47
C THR A 358 -36.65 -11.94 -4.01
N ARG A 359 -37.71 -12.45 -4.65
CA ARG A 359 -38.23 -13.81 -4.43
C ARG A 359 -37.32 -14.91 -5.02
N LEU A 360 -36.26 -14.55 -5.74
CA LEU A 360 -35.36 -15.51 -6.40
C LEU A 360 -34.66 -16.45 -5.43
N ARG A 361 -34.42 -16.03 -4.18
CA ARG A 361 -33.88 -16.89 -3.11
C ARG A 361 -34.76 -18.12 -2.81
N GLY A 362 -36.06 -18.03 -3.07
CA GLY A 362 -37.01 -19.14 -2.88
C GLY A 362 -36.81 -20.26 -3.91
N ARG A 363 -36.25 -19.95 -5.09
CA ARG A 363 -36.00 -20.94 -6.15
C ARG A 363 -34.73 -21.72 -5.85
N THR A 364 -34.89 -23.02 -5.57
CA THR A 364 -33.79 -23.89 -5.13
C THR A 364 -32.60 -23.89 -6.10
N TRP A 365 -32.83 -24.01 -7.41
CA TRP A 365 -31.76 -24.01 -8.41
C TRP A 365 -30.98 -22.69 -8.41
N VAL A 366 -31.67 -21.54 -8.50
CA VAL A 366 -31.04 -20.20 -8.47
C VAL A 366 -30.20 -20.00 -7.20
N ARG A 367 -30.71 -20.44 -6.05
CA ARG A 367 -29.97 -20.37 -4.78
C ARG A 367 -28.70 -21.21 -4.80
N HIS A 368 -28.76 -22.45 -5.29
CA HIS A 368 -27.57 -23.30 -5.36
C HIS A 368 -26.56 -22.75 -6.36
N THR A 369 -27.00 -22.31 -7.53
CA THR A 369 -26.13 -21.66 -8.52
C THR A 369 -25.42 -20.44 -7.93
N HIS A 370 -26.16 -19.57 -7.22
CA HIS A 370 -25.59 -18.42 -6.51
C HIS A 370 -24.49 -18.85 -5.52
N HIS A 371 -24.78 -19.81 -4.64
CA HIS A 371 -23.78 -20.28 -3.68
C HIS A 371 -22.57 -20.94 -4.33
N THR A 372 -22.76 -21.73 -5.38
CA THR A 372 -21.65 -22.35 -6.13
C THR A 372 -20.78 -21.28 -6.78
N LEU A 373 -21.38 -20.26 -7.38
CA LEU A 373 -20.65 -19.14 -7.96
C LEU A 373 -19.86 -18.35 -6.91
N LEU A 374 -20.41 -18.12 -5.72
CA LEU A 374 -19.68 -17.48 -4.62
C LEU A 374 -18.46 -18.29 -4.18
N VAL A 375 -18.62 -19.62 -4.03
CA VAL A 375 -17.50 -20.50 -3.63
C VAL A 375 -16.39 -20.48 -4.67
N ILE A 376 -16.73 -20.61 -5.95
CA ILE A 376 -15.77 -20.61 -7.05
C ILE A 376 -15.11 -19.23 -7.19
N TYR A 377 -15.94 -18.18 -7.36
CA TYR A 377 -15.44 -16.84 -7.62
C TYR A 377 -14.85 -16.18 -6.38
N THR A 378 -15.67 -15.89 -5.37
CA THR A 378 -15.24 -15.14 -4.18
C THR A 378 -14.24 -15.94 -3.33
N GLY A 379 -14.38 -17.26 -3.28
CA GLY A 379 -13.45 -18.15 -2.58
C GLY A 379 -12.15 -18.36 -3.36
N PHE A 380 -12.19 -19.16 -4.43
CA PHE A 380 -10.97 -19.68 -5.07
C PHE A 380 -10.36 -18.78 -6.15
N ILE A 381 -11.15 -17.95 -6.84
CA ILE A 381 -10.66 -17.09 -7.94
C ILE A 381 -10.22 -15.72 -7.43
N ALA A 382 -11.05 -15.06 -6.62
CA ALA A 382 -10.76 -13.74 -6.08
C ALA A 382 -9.86 -13.81 -4.84
N GLY A 383 -10.13 -14.75 -3.92
CA GLY A 383 -9.34 -14.92 -2.68
C GLY A 383 -9.42 -13.75 -1.70
N GLU A 384 -10.34 -12.80 -1.91
CA GLU A 384 -10.47 -11.59 -1.07
C GLU A 384 -11.73 -11.69 -0.21
N LEU A 385 -11.56 -12.18 1.02
CA LEU A 385 -12.63 -12.30 2.02
C LEU A 385 -12.53 -11.17 3.05
N LEU A 386 -13.57 -10.96 3.87
CA LEU A 386 -13.52 -10.04 4.99
C LEU A 386 -13.21 -10.85 6.24
N SER A 387 -11.99 -10.72 6.76
CA SER A 387 -11.55 -11.32 8.02
C SER A 387 -11.44 -10.28 9.14
N GLN A 388 -11.30 -10.73 10.38
CA GLN A 388 -10.94 -9.86 11.50
C GLN A 388 -9.55 -9.27 11.34
N GLY A 389 -8.58 -10.02 10.80
CA GLY A 389 -7.26 -9.48 10.49
C GLY A 389 -7.33 -8.32 9.49
N LEU A 390 -8.13 -8.46 8.43
CA LEU A 390 -8.37 -7.40 7.45
C LEU A 390 -9.02 -6.16 8.11
N LEU A 391 -10.12 -6.35 8.82
CA LEU A 391 -10.85 -5.24 9.43
C LEU A 391 -10.04 -4.53 10.52
N ALA A 392 -9.27 -5.28 11.33
CA ALA A 392 -8.40 -4.72 12.35
C ALA A 392 -7.21 -3.98 11.74
N GLY A 393 -6.58 -4.53 10.70
CA GLY A 393 -5.51 -3.87 9.95
C GLY A 393 -5.99 -2.57 9.31
N TRP A 394 -7.18 -2.58 8.71
CA TRP A 394 -7.81 -1.39 8.14
C TRP A 394 -8.18 -0.34 9.20
N ALA A 395 -8.61 -0.78 10.37
CA ALA A 395 -8.85 0.12 11.49
C ALA A 395 -7.56 0.80 11.97
N ALA A 396 -6.46 0.04 12.02
CA ALA A 396 -5.16 0.52 12.49
C ALA A 396 -4.45 1.46 11.50
N HIS A 397 -4.49 1.14 10.20
CA HIS A 397 -3.63 1.78 9.19
C HIS A 397 -4.39 2.51 8.08
N GLY A 398 -5.71 2.29 7.98
CA GLY A 398 -6.55 2.80 6.89
C GLY A 398 -6.81 1.76 5.81
N THR A 399 -7.58 2.15 4.79
CA THR A 399 -8.12 1.21 3.80
C THR A 399 -7.44 1.32 2.42
N PRO A 400 -7.36 0.22 1.66
CA PRO A 400 -6.78 0.20 0.31
C PRO A 400 -7.75 0.73 -0.76
N TRP A 401 -8.42 1.87 -0.53
CA TRP A 401 -9.47 2.37 -1.43
C TRP A 401 -8.97 2.75 -2.84
N ARG A 402 -7.67 3.04 -2.99
CA ARG A 402 -7.03 3.34 -4.29
C ARG A 402 -6.68 2.09 -5.09
N SER A 403 -6.24 1.04 -4.40
CA SER A 403 -5.72 -0.20 -5.00
C SER A 403 -6.75 -1.32 -5.08
N ALA A 404 -7.78 -1.31 -4.23
CA ALA A 404 -8.83 -2.32 -4.14
C ALA A 404 -10.24 -1.70 -3.92
N PRO A 405 -10.72 -0.84 -4.83
CA PRO A 405 -12.02 -0.16 -4.66
C PRO A 405 -13.21 -1.12 -4.57
N GLY A 406 -13.17 -2.27 -5.26
CA GLY A 406 -14.25 -3.26 -5.24
C GLY A 406 -14.36 -3.99 -3.90
N LEU A 407 -13.22 -4.37 -3.30
CA LEU A 407 -13.17 -4.95 -1.96
C LEU A 407 -13.66 -3.95 -0.91
N MET A 408 -13.30 -2.67 -1.04
CA MET A 408 -13.77 -1.60 -0.16
C MET A 408 -15.30 -1.45 -0.23
N LEU A 409 -15.86 -1.47 -1.44
CA LEU A 409 -17.32 -1.41 -1.61
C LEU A 409 -18.01 -2.65 -1.03
N LEU A 410 -17.41 -3.84 -1.20
CA LEU A 410 -17.91 -5.08 -0.61
C LEU A 410 -17.93 -4.99 0.93
N ALA A 411 -16.87 -4.46 1.54
CA ALA A 411 -16.80 -4.21 2.97
C ALA A 411 -17.87 -3.20 3.45
N ALA A 412 -18.07 -2.12 2.70
CA ALA A 412 -19.11 -1.14 2.98
C ALA A 412 -20.51 -1.77 2.96
N VAL A 413 -20.81 -2.59 1.94
CA VAL A 413 -22.09 -3.33 1.86
C VAL A 413 -22.23 -4.34 3.00
N ALA A 414 -21.15 -5.01 3.39
CA ALA A 414 -21.15 -5.97 4.49
C ALA A 414 -21.42 -5.32 5.86
N LEU A 415 -20.86 -4.12 6.12
CA LEU A 415 -21.04 -3.37 7.36
C LEU A 415 -22.37 -2.61 7.39
N LEU A 416 -22.73 -1.92 6.31
CA LEU A 416 -23.94 -1.08 6.26
C LEU A 416 -25.21 -1.91 6.02
N GLY A 417 -25.11 -3.04 5.32
CA GLY A 417 -26.24 -3.92 5.04
C GLY A 417 -27.04 -4.31 6.29
N PRO A 418 -26.43 -4.88 7.34
CA PRO A 418 -27.11 -5.23 8.58
C PRO A 418 -27.74 -4.03 9.31
N VAL A 419 -27.15 -2.83 9.18
CA VAL A 419 -27.63 -1.60 9.83
C VAL A 419 -28.91 -1.11 9.17
N PHE A 420 -28.94 -1.04 7.83
CA PHE A 420 -30.09 -0.47 7.10
C PHE A 420 -31.18 -1.48 6.78
N THR A 421 -30.82 -2.75 6.61
CA THR A 421 -31.72 -3.74 6.01
C THR A 421 -32.14 -4.83 6.98
N SER A 422 -31.60 -4.84 8.21
CA SER A 422 -31.74 -5.91 9.21
C SER A 422 -31.28 -7.30 8.73
N LYS A 423 -30.71 -7.40 7.52
CA LYS A 423 -30.27 -8.66 6.89
C LYS A 423 -28.75 -8.78 6.99
N GLN A 424 -28.28 -9.98 7.30
CA GLN A 424 -26.86 -10.32 7.27
C GLN A 424 -26.46 -10.66 5.83
N LEU A 425 -26.23 -9.62 5.02
CA LEU A 425 -25.92 -9.76 3.60
C LEU A 425 -24.61 -10.54 3.40
N TYR A 426 -23.58 -10.23 4.17
CA TYR A 426 -22.27 -10.87 4.02
C TYR A 426 -22.34 -12.39 4.22
N CYS A 427 -22.71 -12.85 5.42
CA CYS A 427 -22.71 -14.27 5.76
C CYS A 427 -23.65 -15.13 4.88
N HIS A 428 -24.75 -14.57 4.38
CA HIS A 428 -25.73 -15.33 3.61
C HIS A 428 -25.54 -15.26 2.10
N HIS A 429 -25.02 -14.15 1.57
CA HIS A 429 -25.07 -13.85 0.14
C HIS A 429 -23.74 -13.39 -0.48
N ILE A 430 -22.67 -13.23 0.30
CA ILE A 430 -21.35 -12.79 -0.20
C ILE A 430 -20.24 -13.75 0.24
N CYS A 431 -20.22 -14.17 1.51
CA CYS A 431 -19.18 -15.00 2.09
C CYS A 431 -19.16 -16.40 1.43
N PRO A 432 -18.02 -16.84 0.83
CA PRO A 432 -17.91 -18.14 0.20
C PRO A 432 -17.99 -19.28 1.23
N HIS A 433 -17.48 -19.09 2.45
CA HIS A 433 -17.59 -20.08 3.52
C HIS A 433 -19.04 -20.30 3.96
N GLY A 434 -19.79 -19.21 4.16
CA GLY A 434 -21.23 -19.31 4.45
C GLY A 434 -22.02 -19.95 3.31
N ALA A 435 -21.65 -19.69 2.06
CA ALA A 435 -22.25 -20.31 0.89
C ALA A 435 -21.95 -21.82 0.82
N LEU A 436 -20.70 -22.23 1.06
CA LEU A 436 -20.29 -23.63 1.09
C LEU A 436 -21.01 -24.41 2.20
N GLN A 437 -21.11 -23.83 3.40
CA GLN A 437 -21.88 -24.42 4.50
C GLN A 437 -23.37 -24.59 4.14
N GLN A 438 -23.96 -23.69 3.36
CA GLN A 438 -25.34 -23.81 2.88
C GLN A 438 -25.52 -24.90 1.82
N LEU A 439 -24.52 -25.12 0.95
CA LEU A 439 -24.55 -26.21 -0.04
C LEU A 439 -24.47 -27.60 0.60
N MET A 440 -23.75 -27.70 1.72
CA MET A 440 -23.56 -28.93 2.49
C MET A 440 -24.64 -29.20 3.55
N ALA A 441 -25.38 -28.16 3.96
CA ALA A 441 -26.40 -28.29 4.98
C ALA A 441 -27.46 -29.35 4.62
N ARG A 442 -27.87 -30.14 5.63
CA ARG A 442 -28.99 -31.10 5.56
C ARG A 442 -28.84 -32.20 4.50
N ARG A 443 -27.60 -32.56 4.14
CA ARG A 443 -27.31 -33.68 3.22
C ARG A 443 -27.38 -35.06 3.91
N LEU A 444 -27.24 -35.11 5.23
CA LEU A 444 -27.35 -36.35 6.02
C LEU A 444 -28.81 -36.65 6.40
N ARG A 445 -29.18 -37.94 6.41
CA ARG A 445 -30.48 -38.42 6.88
C ARG A 445 -30.67 -38.23 8.39
N TRP A 446 -29.57 -38.28 9.16
CA TRP A 446 -29.59 -38.07 10.60
C TRP A 446 -29.27 -36.61 10.93
N GLN A 447 -30.25 -35.88 11.45
CA GLN A 447 -30.08 -34.49 11.91
C GLN A 447 -30.00 -34.42 13.43
N TRP A 448 -28.79 -34.22 13.96
CA TRP A 448 -28.57 -34.00 15.39
C TRP A 448 -29.12 -32.62 15.78
N LYS A 449 -30.07 -32.59 16.74
CA LYS A 449 -30.57 -31.34 17.32
C LYS A 449 -29.68 -30.95 18.49
N ILE A 450 -29.03 -29.79 18.40
CA ILE A 450 -28.20 -29.25 19.48
C ILE A 450 -29.09 -28.90 20.67
N PRO A 451 -28.78 -29.37 21.90
CA PRO A 451 -29.58 -29.04 23.08
C PRO A 451 -29.48 -27.54 23.41
N ALA A 452 -30.56 -26.98 23.97
CA ALA A 452 -30.70 -25.53 24.15
C ALA A 452 -29.65 -24.89 25.09
N TRP A 453 -29.06 -25.67 26.01
CA TRP A 453 -27.97 -25.18 26.86
C TRP A 453 -26.67 -24.99 26.04
N LEU A 454 -26.37 -25.92 25.14
CA LEU A 454 -25.17 -25.89 24.30
C LEU A 454 -25.29 -24.80 23.23
N ASP A 455 -26.48 -24.64 22.62
CA ASP A 455 -26.77 -23.54 21.69
C ASP A 455 -26.55 -22.16 22.34
N ARG A 456 -27.04 -21.98 23.58
CA ARG A 456 -26.83 -20.75 24.37
C ARG A 456 -25.36 -20.55 24.74
N GLY A 457 -24.61 -21.61 25.04
CA GLY A 457 -23.17 -21.54 25.31
C GLY A 457 -22.38 -21.11 24.07
N LEU A 458 -22.50 -21.90 23.00
CA LEU A 458 -21.77 -21.70 21.75
C LEU A 458 -22.11 -20.36 21.06
N SER A 459 -23.32 -19.83 21.23
CA SER A 459 -23.68 -18.52 20.67
C SER A 459 -22.99 -17.32 21.35
N ARG A 460 -22.32 -17.53 22.49
CA ARG A 460 -21.46 -16.51 23.13
C ARG A 460 -20.02 -16.52 22.59
N LEU A 461 -19.55 -17.67 22.13
CA LEU A 461 -18.17 -17.87 21.67
C LEU A 461 -17.73 -16.83 20.60
N PRO A 462 -18.52 -16.49 19.56
CA PRO A 462 -18.09 -15.50 18.56
C PRO A 462 -17.80 -14.12 19.17
N PHE A 463 -18.53 -13.73 20.21
CA PHE A 463 -18.36 -12.44 20.87
C PHE A 463 -17.17 -12.46 21.84
N LEU A 464 -16.88 -13.61 22.46
CA LEU A 464 -15.66 -13.80 23.25
C LEU A 464 -14.42 -13.75 22.36
N LEU A 465 -14.46 -14.41 21.20
CA LEU A 465 -13.39 -14.35 20.20
C LEU A 465 -13.23 -12.92 19.67
N LEU A 466 -14.33 -12.19 19.41
CA LEU A 466 -14.26 -10.79 19.01
C LEU A 466 -13.61 -9.90 20.09
N ALA A 467 -13.93 -10.11 21.37
CA ALA A 467 -13.27 -9.39 22.47
C ALA A 467 -11.78 -9.74 22.56
N LEU A 468 -11.43 -11.02 22.39
CA LEU A 468 -10.04 -11.46 22.35
C LEU A 468 -9.27 -10.82 21.19
N VAL A 469 -9.84 -10.81 19.99
CA VAL A 469 -9.29 -10.12 18.81
C VAL A 469 -9.04 -8.65 19.12
N PHE A 470 -10.01 -7.95 19.71
CA PHE A 470 -9.84 -6.56 20.11
C PHE A 470 -8.68 -6.39 21.10
N LEU A 471 -8.56 -7.24 22.12
CA LEU A 471 -7.47 -7.17 23.10
C LEU A 471 -6.10 -7.49 22.46
N ILE A 472 -6.01 -8.48 21.57
CA ILE A 472 -4.78 -8.78 20.81
C ILE A 472 -4.30 -7.53 20.06
N VAL A 473 -5.23 -6.83 19.39
CA VAL A 473 -4.94 -5.61 18.64
C VAL A 473 -4.56 -4.47 19.59
N ILE A 474 -5.24 -4.31 20.73
CA ILE A 474 -4.97 -3.23 21.69
C ILE A 474 -3.65 -3.43 22.43
N PHE A 475 -3.22 -4.67 22.72
CA PHE A 475 -1.96 -4.94 23.40
C PHE A 475 -0.80 -5.26 22.46
N GLY A 476 -1.05 -5.41 21.16
CA GLY A 476 -0.01 -5.71 20.19
C GLY A 476 0.59 -7.11 20.34
N TRP A 477 -0.19 -8.10 20.81
CA TRP A 477 0.29 -9.48 20.92
C TRP A 477 0.61 -10.05 19.53
N ALA A 478 1.72 -10.79 19.43
CA ALA A 478 2.21 -11.39 18.18
C ALA A 478 1.40 -12.63 17.78
N VAL A 479 0.10 -12.46 17.55
CA VAL A 479 -0.83 -13.50 17.11
C VAL A 479 -1.38 -13.09 15.76
N ASP A 480 -1.32 -13.98 14.76
CA ASP A 480 -2.01 -13.74 13.49
C ASP A 480 -3.52 -13.89 13.70
N LEU A 481 -4.24 -12.81 13.43
CA LEU A 481 -5.70 -12.75 13.55
C LEU A 481 -6.39 -13.57 12.48
N ASN A 482 -5.75 -13.79 11.33
CA ASN A 482 -6.32 -14.55 10.22
C ASN A 482 -6.34 -16.06 10.50
N ASP A 483 -5.39 -16.57 11.30
CA ASP A 483 -5.37 -17.95 11.79
C ASP A 483 -6.60 -18.32 12.64
N LEU A 484 -7.29 -17.32 13.19
CA LEU A 484 -8.51 -17.50 13.98
C LEU A 484 -9.77 -17.67 13.12
N GLU A 485 -9.65 -17.62 11.78
CA GLU A 485 -10.77 -17.72 10.85
C GLU A 485 -10.48 -18.62 9.63
N PRO A 486 -11.50 -19.23 9.00
CA PRO A 486 -11.34 -20.19 7.91
C PRO A 486 -11.11 -19.53 6.54
N PHE A 487 -10.81 -18.23 6.51
CA PHE A 487 -10.87 -17.45 5.29
C PHE A 487 -9.66 -17.69 4.40
N ASP A 488 -8.47 -17.82 4.98
CA ASP A 488 -7.23 -18.10 4.24
C ASP A 488 -7.25 -19.52 3.64
N ALA A 489 -8.02 -20.46 4.21
CA ALA A 489 -8.22 -21.81 3.66
C ALA A 489 -8.72 -21.85 2.20
N TYR A 490 -9.32 -20.77 1.69
CA TYR A 490 -9.74 -20.67 0.28
C TYR A 490 -8.59 -20.37 -0.68
N VAL A 491 -7.47 -19.86 -0.15
CA VAL A 491 -6.22 -19.66 -0.87
C VAL A 491 -5.25 -20.75 -0.43
N PHE A 492 -5.53 -22.00 -0.83
CA PHE A 492 -4.85 -23.22 -0.35
C PHE A 492 -3.31 -23.23 -0.46
N ARG A 493 -2.72 -22.37 -1.30
CA ARG A 493 -1.26 -22.23 -1.38
C ARG A 493 -0.67 -21.51 -0.17
N VAL A 494 -1.47 -20.62 0.41
CA VAL A 494 -1.06 -19.62 1.40
C VAL A 494 -1.56 -20.00 2.80
N ALA A 495 -2.65 -20.75 2.89
CA ALA A 495 -3.36 -21.04 4.12
C ALA A 495 -2.53 -21.75 5.21
N GLY A 496 -2.49 -21.15 6.40
CA GLY A 496 -2.06 -21.79 7.63
C GLY A 496 -2.90 -23.02 8.02
N TRP A 497 -2.27 -23.99 8.69
CA TRP A 497 -2.93 -25.22 9.17
C TRP A 497 -4.11 -24.93 10.11
N ALA A 498 -4.02 -23.86 10.91
CA ALA A 498 -5.10 -23.44 11.81
C ALA A 498 -6.35 -23.04 11.03
N SER A 499 -6.20 -22.17 10.01
CA SER A 499 -7.31 -21.76 9.14
C SER A 499 -7.98 -22.94 8.44
N ILE A 500 -7.17 -23.86 7.89
CA ILE A 500 -7.67 -25.09 7.24
C ILE A 500 -8.46 -25.96 8.22
N ALA A 501 -7.94 -26.19 9.43
CA ALA A 501 -8.60 -27.00 10.44
C ALA A 501 -9.95 -26.38 10.86
N ILE A 502 -9.98 -25.06 11.11
CA ILE A 502 -11.22 -24.33 11.43
C ILE A 502 -12.23 -24.44 10.27
N ALA A 503 -11.77 -24.30 9.02
CA ALA A 503 -12.62 -24.41 7.84
C ALA A 503 -13.26 -25.80 7.74
N LEU A 504 -12.47 -26.86 7.88
CA LEU A 504 -12.94 -28.24 7.80
C LEU A 504 -13.87 -28.60 8.96
N ILE A 505 -13.53 -28.24 10.20
CA ILE A 505 -14.38 -28.48 11.37
C ILE A 505 -15.70 -27.73 11.24
N GLY A 506 -15.66 -26.45 10.84
CA GLY A 506 -16.83 -25.63 10.59
C GLY A 506 -17.71 -26.19 9.48
N LEU A 507 -17.11 -26.75 8.44
CA LEU A 507 -17.80 -27.37 7.32
C LEU A 507 -18.47 -28.69 7.71
N LEU A 508 -17.75 -29.56 8.45
CA LEU A 508 -18.30 -30.80 9.01
C LEU A 508 -19.47 -30.50 9.96
N ALA A 509 -19.35 -29.49 10.82
CA ALA A 509 -20.43 -29.07 11.70
C ALA A 509 -21.67 -28.56 10.91
N SER A 510 -21.47 -28.01 9.72
CA SER A 510 -22.56 -27.50 8.88
C SER A 510 -23.49 -28.58 8.33
N LEU A 511 -23.03 -29.83 8.30
CA LEU A 511 -23.86 -30.99 7.93
C LEU A 511 -25.06 -31.15 8.88
N PHE A 512 -24.87 -30.82 10.17
CA PHE A 512 -25.89 -30.93 11.21
C PHE A 512 -26.67 -29.64 11.43
N THR A 513 -25.98 -28.50 11.50
CA THR A 513 -26.59 -27.19 11.71
C THR A 513 -26.22 -26.24 10.57
N PRO A 514 -27.19 -25.74 9.77
CA PRO A 514 -26.88 -24.79 8.71
C PRO A 514 -26.09 -23.59 9.25
N LEU A 515 -25.00 -23.21 8.57
CA LEU A 515 -24.13 -22.08 8.94
C LEU A 515 -23.52 -22.22 10.35
N ALA A 516 -23.19 -23.44 10.79
CA ALA A 516 -22.66 -23.73 12.13
C ALA A 516 -21.48 -22.80 12.52
N TYR A 517 -20.49 -22.65 11.65
CA TYR A 517 -19.34 -21.77 11.89
C TYR A 517 -19.75 -20.30 11.98
N CYS A 518 -20.52 -19.79 11.01
CA CYS A 518 -21.03 -18.40 11.07
C CYS A 518 -21.91 -18.13 12.30
N LYS A 519 -22.54 -19.18 12.86
CA LYS A 519 -23.37 -19.07 14.06
C LYS A 519 -22.54 -19.06 15.35
N TYR A 520 -21.57 -19.97 15.48
CA TYR A 520 -20.89 -20.28 16.74
C TYR A 520 -19.39 -20.01 16.77
N GLY A 521 -18.72 -19.88 15.63
CA GLY A 521 -17.25 -19.76 15.56
C GLY A 521 -16.72 -18.45 14.96
N CYS A 522 -17.50 -17.74 14.15
CA CYS A 522 -16.98 -16.61 13.36
C CYS A 522 -17.00 -15.26 14.11
N PRO A 523 -15.84 -14.70 14.51
CA PRO A 523 -15.77 -13.38 15.14
C PRO A 523 -16.15 -12.25 14.15
N THR A 524 -15.83 -12.38 12.86
CA THR A 524 -16.32 -11.43 11.84
C THR A 524 -17.85 -11.40 11.74
N GLY A 525 -18.49 -12.57 11.85
CA GLY A 525 -19.95 -12.66 11.95
C GLY A 525 -20.51 -12.03 13.23
N ALA A 526 -19.73 -11.96 14.31
CA ALA A 526 -20.11 -11.30 15.55
C ALA A 526 -20.15 -9.78 15.39
N VAL A 527 -19.19 -9.17 14.68
CA VAL A 527 -19.21 -7.73 14.33
C VAL A 527 -20.51 -7.39 13.59
N PHE A 528 -20.84 -8.14 12.53
CA PHE A 528 -22.06 -7.91 11.77
C PHE A 528 -23.34 -8.16 12.58
N LYS A 529 -23.32 -9.07 13.56
CA LYS A 529 -24.44 -9.29 14.49
C LYS A 529 -24.58 -8.15 15.48
N LEU A 530 -23.47 -7.56 15.95
CA LEU A 530 -23.48 -6.46 16.91
C LEU A 530 -24.09 -5.20 16.29
N ILE A 531 -23.73 -4.86 15.05
CA ILE A 531 -24.24 -3.67 14.35
C ILE A 531 -25.62 -3.85 13.71
N ARG A 532 -26.12 -5.09 13.63
CA ARG A 532 -27.39 -5.42 12.99
C ARG A 532 -28.55 -4.75 13.72
N PHE A 533 -29.42 -4.09 12.97
CA PHE A 533 -30.69 -3.58 13.48
C PHE A 533 -31.79 -4.66 13.39
N THR A 534 -32.62 -4.83 14.43
CA THR A 534 -33.68 -5.86 14.47
C THR A 534 -35.12 -5.31 14.47
N GLY A 535 -35.34 -4.05 14.08
CA GLY A 535 -36.67 -3.44 14.00
C GLY A 535 -36.99 -2.50 15.17
N ASP A 536 -38.22 -2.00 15.23
CA ASP A 536 -38.61 -0.95 16.21
C ASP A 536 -38.62 -1.42 17.67
N ALA A 537 -38.58 -2.73 17.90
CA ALA A 537 -38.46 -3.34 19.22
C ALA A 537 -37.00 -3.60 19.65
N ASP A 538 -36.02 -3.22 18.83
CA ASP A 538 -34.59 -3.37 19.15
C ASP A 538 -34.20 -2.56 20.39
N ARG A 539 -33.26 -3.08 21.17
CA ARG A 539 -32.82 -2.52 22.44
C ARG A 539 -31.32 -2.72 22.60
N LEU A 540 -30.68 -1.80 23.32
CA LEU A 540 -29.31 -1.99 23.78
C LEU A 540 -29.27 -3.20 24.71
N GLY A 541 -28.49 -4.20 24.33
CA GLY A 541 -28.29 -5.41 25.10
C GLY A 541 -26.99 -5.37 25.90
N MET A 542 -26.77 -6.41 26.71
CA MET A 542 -25.53 -6.59 27.46
C MET A 542 -24.27 -6.55 26.57
N ARG A 543 -24.39 -7.00 25.31
CA ARG A 543 -23.28 -7.00 24.33
C ARG A 543 -22.86 -5.59 23.93
N ASP A 544 -23.82 -4.67 23.76
CA ASP A 544 -23.54 -3.27 23.42
C ASP A 544 -22.76 -2.59 24.57
N TRP A 545 -23.15 -2.88 25.83
CA TRP A 545 -22.48 -2.35 27.02
C TRP A 545 -21.09 -2.95 27.26
N ILE A 546 -20.91 -4.25 27.04
CA ILE A 546 -19.59 -4.89 27.12
C ILE A 546 -18.65 -4.27 26.08
N ALA A 547 -19.12 -4.09 24.83
CA ALA A 547 -18.33 -3.43 23.80
C ALA A 547 -17.95 -2.00 24.18
N ALA A 548 -18.91 -1.20 24.69
CA ALA A 548 -18.65 0.16 25.16
C ALA A 548 -17.62 0.18 26.30
N CYS A 549 -17.73 -0.73 27.27
CA CYS A 549 -16.80 -0.84 28.39
C CYS A 549 -15.39 -1.23 27.94
N LEU A 550 -15.26 -2.22 27.04
CA LEU A 550 -13.97 -2.62 26.49
C LEU A 550 -13.29 -1.48 25.72
N ILE A 551 -14.05 -0.74 24.90
CA ILE A 551 -13.54 0.42 24.16
C ILE A 551 -13.11 1.53 25.13
N ALA A 552 -13.91 1.82 26.16
CA ALA A 552 -13.59 2.82 27.16
C ALA A 552 -12.33 2.47 27.96
N ILE A 553 -12.17 1.20 28.36
CA ILE A 553 -10.96 0.72 29.03
C ILE A 553 -9.75 0.86 28.11
N ALA A 554 -9.87 0.43 26.85
CA ALA A 554 -8.79 0.53 25.88
C ALA A 554 -8.40 1.96 25.52
N ALA A 555 -9.31 2.94 25.66
CA ALA A 555 -9.01 4.35 25.46
C ALA A 555 -8.29 5.00 26.66
N LEU A 556 -8.22 4.33 27.81
CA LEU A 556 -7.55 4.81 29.03
C LEU A 556 -6.14 4.22 29.21
N ILE A 557 -5.80 3.19 28.43
CA ILE A 557 -4.49 2.52 28.39
C ILE A 557 -3.73 3.11 27.22
#